data_AF-A0A7J9ZI24-F1
#
_entry.id   AF-A0A7J9ZI24-F1
#
_cell.length_a   1.000
_cell.length_b   1.000
_cell.length_c   1.000
_cell.angle_alpha   90.00
_cell.angle_beta   90.00
_cell.angle_gamma   90.00
#
_symmetry.space_group_name_H-M   'P 1'
#
loop_
_entity.id
_entity.type
_entity.pdbx_description
1 polymer ?
#
loop_
_entity_poly.entity_id
_entity_poly.type
_entity_poly.pdbx_seq_one_letter_code
_entity_poly.pdbx_strand_id
1 'polypeptide(L)'
;MHSGTASAVAKAKGEAVTAWAALTATGDEPARTVDPAQAVMGMLHMSWLRAHHYASLLKEQVDREGGIITPETGAKGLIGWRLGSAGTAGELYEQSEEIRAIVQLEASERDRCVRYAKTAHDMGIADREIELAERQARAVAVALGTVLDMLSLDAARRDEVQEAFMKRLREQVTS
;
A
#
# COMPACT_ATOMS: atom_id res chain seq x y z
N MET A 1 -26.51 -7.85 -13.69
CA MET A 1 -26.04 -7.16 -12.47
C MET A 1 -24.54 -6.83 -12.61
N HIS A 2 -24.17 -5.74 -13.29
CA HIS A 2 -22.74 -5.42 -13.56
C HIS A 2 -22.39 -3.91 -13.48
N SER A 3 -23.28 -3.05 -12.99
CA SER A 3 -23.09 -1.59 -13.02
C SER A 3 -22.41 -0.99 -11.77
N GLY A 4 -22.25 -1.75 -10.68
CA GLY A 4 -21.73 -1.22 -9.41
C GLY A 4 -20.20 -1.19 -9.27
N THR A 5 -19.51 -2.12 -9.92
CA THR A 5 -18.04 -2.31 -9.76
C THR A 5 -17.25 -1.18 -10.41
N ALA A 6 -17.61 -0.76 -11.64
CA ALA A 6 -16.93 0.32 -12.34
C ALA A 6 -17.05 1.68 -11.63
N SER A 7 -18.22 1.98 -11.05
CA SER A 7 -18.45 3.21 -10.29
C SER A 7 -17.63 3.24 -8.99
N ALA A 8 -17.56 2.10 -8.27
CA ALA A 8 -16.77 1.99 -7.05
C ALA A 8 -15.26 2.19 -7.31
N VAL A 9 -14.73 1.62 -8.39
CA VAL A 9 -13.32 1.79 -8.80
C VAL A 9 -13.03 3.23 -9.18
N ALA A 10 -13.90 3.88 -9.96
CA ALA A 10 -13.74 5.28 -10.34
C ALA A 10 -13.72 6.22 -9.12
N LYS A 11 -14.61 5.95 -8.14
CA LYS A 11 -14.65 6.70 -6.89
C LYS A 11 -13.37 6.52 -6.07
N ALA A 12 -12.95 5.27 -5.83
CA ALA A 12 -11.74 4.97 -5.07
C ALA A 12 -10.49 5.57 -5.72
N LYS A 13 -10.41 5.55 -7.05
CA LYS A 13 -9.34 6.20 -7.82
C LYS A 13 -9.31 7.71 -7.59
N GLY A 14 -10.46 8.38 -7.67
CA GLY A 14 -10.56 9.82 -7.42
C GLY A 14 -10.14 10.19 -6.00
N GLU A 15 -10.64 9.45 -5.00
CA GLU A 15 -10.27 9.62 -3.59
C GLU A 15 -8.75 9.46 -3.39
N ALA A 16 -8.13 8.45 -4.01
CA ALA A 16 -6.70 8.22 -3.93
C ALA A 16 -5.89 9.36 -4.53
N VAL A 17 -6.27 9.86 -5.72
CA VAL A 17 -5.57 10.98 -6.38
C VAL A 17 -5.64 12.25 -5.54
N THR A 18 -6.81 12.60 -5.02
CA THR A 18 -6.98 13.78 -4.16
C THR A 18 -6.17 13.66 -2.87
N ALA A 19 -6.22 12.51 -2.20
CA ALA A 19 -5.47 12.28 -0.97
C ALA A 19 -3.95 12.30 -1.20
N TRP A 20 -3.49 11.64 -2.27
CA TRP A 20 -2.07 11.59 -2.62
C TRP A 20 -1.53 12.96 -3.03
N ALA A 21 -2.30 13.73 -3.80
CA ALA A 21 -1.95 15.11 -4.14
C ALA A 21 -1.80 15.97 -2.88
N ALA A 22 -2.71 15.84 -1.91
CA ALA A 22 -2.62 16.56 -0.64
C ALA A 22 -1.38 16.18 0.20
N LEU A 23 -0.94 14.92 0.13
CA LEU A 23 0.26 14.44 0.84
C LEU A 23 1.57 14.87 0.17
N THR A 24 1.57 15.01 -1.15
CA THR A 24 2.77 15.29 -1.94
C THR A 24 2.91 16.76 -2.33
N ALA A 25 1.87 17.58 -2.10
CA ALA A 25 1.92 19.02 -2.22
C ALA A 25 2.75 19.63 -1.08
N THR A 26 4.07 19.69 -1.26
CA THR A 26 4.98 20.45 -0.40
C THR A 26 5.32 21.79 -1.07
N GLY A 27 4.84 22.90 -0.51
CA GLY A 27 5.23 24.27 -0.91
C GLY A 27 4.47 24.84 -2.12
N ASP A 28 5.08 25.84 -2.77
CA ASP A 28 4.53 26.59 -3.92
C ASP A 28 4.72 25.86 -5.28
N GLU A 29 5.11 24.58 -5.29
CA GLU A 29 5.21 23.85 -6.56
C GLU A 29 3.81 23.65 -7.17
N PRO A 30 3.64 23.92 -8.48
CA PRO A 30 2.37 23.67 -9.14
C PRO A 30 1.98 22.20 -8.98
N ALA A 31 0.69 21.95 -8.73
CA ALA A 31 0.16 20.61 -8.51
C ALA A 31 0.66 19.66 -9.61
N ARG A 32 1.60 18.77 -9.26
CA ARG A 32 2.10 17.77 -10.19
C ARG A 32 0.93 16.91 -10.65
N THR A 33 0.87 16.63 -11.95
CA THR A 33 -0.09 15.67 -12.48
C THR A 33 0.16 14.33 -11.82
N VAL A 34 -0.73 13.93 -10.91
CA VAL A 34 -0.60 12.68 -10.16
C VAL A 34 -1.08 11.54 -11.05
N ASP A 35 -0.19 10.57 -11.32
CA ASP A 35 -0.60 9.31 -11.95
C ASP A 35 -1.54 8.55 -11.00
N PRO A 36 -2.78 8.25 -11.42
CA PRO A 36 -3.72 7.53 -10.58
C PRO A 36 -3.24 6.14 -10.13
N ALA A 37 -2.41 5.45 -10.92
CA ALA A 37 -1.87 4.16 -10.51
C ALA A 37 -0.90 4.32 -9.32
N GLN A 38 0.00 5.31 -9.42
CA GLN A 38 0.89 5.67 -8.31
C GLN A 38 0.13 6.14 -7.07
N ALA A 39 -0.93 6.94 -7.24
CA ALA A 39 -1.75 7.39 -6.12
C ALA A 39 -2.42 6.22 -5.37
N VAL A 40 -3.02 5.29 -6.10
CA VAL A 40 -3.68 4.11 -5.51
C VAL A 40 -2.66 3.24 -4.77
N MET A 41 -1.49 2.98 -5.36
CA MET A 41 -0.43 2.20 -4.70
C MET A 41 0.16 2.92 -3.48
N GLY A 42 0.37 4.23 -3.57
CA GLY A 42 0.83 5.04 -2.46
C GLY A 42 -0.15 5.05 -1.29
N MET A 43 -1.45 5.20 -1.58
CA MET A 43 -2.49 5.14 -0.55
C MET A 43 -2.66 3.74 0.04
N LEU A 44 -2.51 2.68 -0.76
CA LEU A 44 -2.47 1.29 -0.26
C LEU A 44 -1.33 1.11 0.74
N HIS A 45 -0.11 1.52 0.37
CA HIS A 45 1.08 1.40 1.23
C HIS A 45 0.91 2.18 2.54
N MET A 46 0.41 3.42 2.45
CA MET A 46 0.14 4.24 3.63
C MET A 46 -0.92 3.64 4.55
N SER A 47 -2.01 3.12 3.98
CA SER A 47 -3.07 2.47 4.77
C SER A 47 -2.52 1.23 5.48
N TRP A 48 -1.66 0.45 4.80
CA TRP A 48 -1.04 -0.74 5.37
C TRP A 48 -0.11 -0.40 6.53
N LEU A 49 0.78 0.59 6.36
CA LEU A 49 1.67 1.06 7.41
C LEU A 49 0.89 1.56 8.63
N ARG A 50 -0.18 2.34 8.42
CA ARG A 50 -1.03 2.85 9.50
C ARG A 50 -1.76 1.73 10.22
N ALA A 51 -2.37 0.79 9.50
CA ALA A 51 -3.03 -0.37 10.08
C ALA A 51 -2.05 -1.18 10.95
N HIS A 52 -0.83 -1.43 10.44
CA HIS A 52 0.19 -2.15 11.19
C HIS A 52 0.64 -1.38 12.44
N HIS A 53 0.85 -0.07 12.32
CA HIS A 53 1.21 0.77 13.45
C HIS A 53 0.11 0.79 14.53
N TYR A 54 -1.15 0.97 14.14
CA TYR A 54 -2.28 0.95 15.07
C TYR A 54 -2.47 -0.42 15.72
N ALA A 55 -2.27 -1.52 14.97
CA ALA A 55 -2.31 -2.86 15.53
C ALA A 55 -1.22 -3.08 16.61
N SER A 56 -0.01 -2.55 16.39
CA SER A 56 1.07 -2.60 17.39
C SER A 56 0.73 -1.80 18.64
N LEU A 57 0.20 -0.59 18.49
CA LEU A 57 -0.26 0.23 19.62
C LEU A 57 -1.42 -0.43 20.39
N LEU A 58 -2.37 -1.08 19.68
CA LEU A 58 -3.43 -1.86 20.32
C LEU A 58 -2.88 -3.01 21.13
N LYS A 59 -1.89 -3.73 20.60
CA LYS A 59 -1.22 -4.82 21.31
C LYS A 59 -0.59 -4.31 22.60
N GLU A 60 0.19 -3.23 22.52
CA GLU A 60 0.79 -2.59 23.70
C GLU A 60 -0.26 -2.14 24.72
N GLN A 61 -1.40 -1.62 24.25
CA GLN A 61 -2.47 -1.16 25.12
C GLN A 61 -3.17 -2.32 25.82
N VAL A 62 -3.48 -3.41 25.11
CA VAL A 62 -4.02 -4.64 25.69
C VAL A 62 -3.05 -5.21 26.70
N ASP A 63 -1.76 -5.31 26.36
CA ASP A 63 -0.72 -5.81 27.25
C ASP A 63 -0.60 -4.96 28.53
N ARG A 64 -0.81 -3.64 28.45
CA ARG A 64 -0.77 -2.70 29.58
C ARG A 64 -2.04 -2.76 30.47
N GLU A 65 -3.22 -2.83 29.85
CA GLU A 65 -4.51 -2.64 30.55
C GLU A 65 -5.19 -3.97 30.95
N GLY A 66 -4.77 -5.09 30.37
CA GLY A 66 -5.33 -6.40 30.67
C GLY A 66 -4.55 -7.49 29.96
N GLY A 67 -3.45 -7.94 30.57
CA GLY A 67 -2.69 -9.09 30.09
C GLY A 67 -3.62 -10.28 29.80
N ILE A 68 -3.40 -10.92 28.66
CA ILE A 68 -4.15 -12.06 28.07
C ILE A 68 -5.68 -11.85 28.09
N ILE A 69 -6.28 -11.77 26.91
CA ILE A 69 -7.74 -11.79 26.75
C ILE A 69 -8.25 -13.12 27.33
N THR A 70 -8.89 -13.05 28.49
CA THR A 70 -9.63 -14.17 29.10
C THR A 70 -11.11 -13.81 29.16
N PRO A 71 -12.02 -14.79 29.31
CA PRO A 71 -13.44 -14.52 29.52
C PRO A 71 -13.72 -13.60 30.72
N GLU A 72 -12.79 -13.52 31.68
CA GLU A 72 -12.92 -12.79 32.95
C GLU A 72 -12.24 -11.41 32.91
N THR A 73 -11.12 -11.27 32.19
CA THR A 73 -10.41 -10.00 32.02
C THR A 73 -11.09 -9.09 31.00
N GLY A 74 -11.86 -9.65 30.07
CA GLY A 74 -12.65 -8.90 29.09
C GLY A 74 -11.82 -8.06 28.13
N ALA A 75 -12.50 -7.37 27.22
CA ALA A 75 -11.91 -6.52 26.18
C ALA A 75 -11.33 -5.19 26.72
N LYS A 76 -10.73 -5.18 27.93
CA LYS A 76 -10.30 -3.99 28.68
C LYS A 76 -9.38 -3.04 27.91
N GLY A 77 -8.57 -3.55 27.00
CA GLY A 77 -7.71 -2.75 26.11
C GLY A 77 -8.37 -2.29 24.81
N LEU A 78 -9.54 -2.82 24.47
CA LEU A 78 -10.23 -2.55 23.20
C LEU A 78 -11.44 -1.63 23.39
N ILE A 79 -12.03 -1.66 24.59
CA ILE A 79 -13.23 -0.91 24.94
C ILE A 79 -12.89 0.11 26.04
N GLY A 80 -13.51 1.28 25.97
CA GLY A 80 -13.34 2.37 26.93
C GLY A 80 -14.68 2.97 27.32
N TRP A 81 -14.65 4.00 28.15
CA TRP A 81 -15.87 4.68 28.60
C TRP A 81 -15.93 6.10 28.04
N ARG A 82 -17.09 6.47 27.50
CA ARG A 82 -17.43 7.86 27.26
C ARG A 82 -17.75 8.50 28.60
N LEU A 83 -17.05 9.59 28.91
CA LEU A 83 -17.31 10.36 30.12
C LEU A 83 -18.30 11.48 29.83
N GLY A 84 -19.37 11.53 30.60
CA GLY A 84 -20.27 12.68 30.67
C GLY A 84 -19.84 13.62 31.80
N SER A 85 -20.25 14.89 31.74
CA SER A 85 -20.14 15.80 32.88
C SER A 85 -21.53 16.10 33.44
N ALA A 86 -21.66 16.12 34.77
CA ALA A 86 -22.89 16.51 35.45
C ALA A 86 -22.60 17.46 36.62
N GLY A 87 -23.58 18.30 36.92
CA GLY A 87 -23.53 19.26 38.02
C GLY A 87 -22.70 20.52 37.74
N THR A 88 -22.87 21.53 38.58
CA THR A 88 -22.21 22.84 38.47
C THR A 88 -20.71 22.79 38.75
N ALA A 89 -20.22 21.69 39.34
CA ALA A 89 -18.81 21.44 39.66
C ALA A 89 -18.06 20.61 38.60
N GLY A 90 -18.74 20.13 37.56
CA GLY A 90 -18.10 19.45 36.42
C GLY A 90 -17.54 18.05 36.72
N GLU A 91 -18.13 17.31 37.67
CA GLU A 91 -17.71 15.95 37.95
C GLU A 91 -17.95 15.04 36.72
N LEU A 92 -16.93 14.26 36.37
CA LEU A 92 -16.97 13.31 35.26
C LEU A 92 -17.51 11.97 35.73
N TYR A 93 -18.45 11.40 34.98
CA TYR A 93 -18.98 10.06 35.24
C TYR A 93 -19.00 9.23 33.96
N GLU A 94 -18.91 7.91 34.12
CA GLU A 94 -19.00 6.95 33.01
C GLU A 94 -20.43 6.93 32.46
N GLN A 95 -20.60 7.41 31.23
CA GLN A 95 -21.91 7.56 30.58
C GLN A 95 -22.27 6.31 29.76
N SER A 96 -21.32 5.77 29.00
CA SER A 96 -21.52 4.59 28.17
C SER A 96 -20.20 3.91 27.79
N GLU A 97 -20.26 2.61 27.57
CA GLU A 97 -19.14 1.82 27.04
C GLU A 97 -19.03 2.05 25.52
N GLU A 98 -17.83 2.38 25.02
CA GLU A 98 -17.56 2.67 23.60
C GLU A 98 -16.25 2.00 23.11
N ILE A 99 -16.24 1.60 21.83
CA ILE A 99 -15.03 1.11 21.16
C ILE A 99 -13.98 2.21 21.18
N ARG A 100 -12.75 1.90 21.64
CA ARG A 100 -11.69 2.89 21.69
C ARG A 100 -11.34 3.40 20.29
N ALA A 101 -11.04 4.69 20.20
CA ALA A 101 -10.73 5.35 18.94
C ALA A 101 -9.65 4.63 18.13
N ILE A 102 -8.62 4.09 18.79
CA ILE A 102 -7.54 3.36 18.13
C ILE A 102 -8.01 2.04 17.48
N VAL A 103 -8.97 1.33 18.07
CA VAL A 103 -9.58 0.13 17.47
C VAL A 103 -10.37 0.53 16.22
N GLN A 104 -11.12 1.63 16.29
CA GLN A 104 -11.86 2.14 15.14
C GLN A 104 -10.93 2.58 14.00
N LEU A 105 -9.83 3.29 14.32
CA LEU A 105 -8.84 3.70 13.35
C LEU A 105 -8.18 2.49 12.68
N GLU A 106 -7.79 1.49 13.46
CA GLU A 106 -7.19 0.26 12.97
C GLU A 106 -8.11 -0.47 11.99
N ALA A 107 -9.37 -0.69 12.38
CA ALA A 107 -10.37 -1.31 11.51
C ALA A 107 -10.58 -0.49 10.22
N SER A 108 -10.67 0.84 10.34
CA SER A 108 -10.87 1.72 9.18
C SER A 108 -9.72 1.66 8.17
N GLU A 109 -8.47 1.53 8.64
CA GLU A 109 -7.30 1.43 7.77
C GLU A 109 -7.17 0.03 7.15
N ARG A 110 -7.58 -1.04 7.84
CA ARG A 110 -7.72 -2.37 7.22
C ARG A 110 -8.74 -2.37 6.08
N ASP A 111 -9.90 -1.75 6.28
CA ASP A 111 -10.92 -1.64 5.23
C ASP A 111 -10.42 -0.83 4.02
N ARG A 112 -9.67 0.24 4.27
CA ARG A 112 -9.00 1.02 3.21
C ARG A 112 -7.97 0.19 2.47
N CYS A 113 -7.15 -0.61 3.17
CA CYS A 113 -6.19 -1.53 2.54
C CYS A 113 -6.88 -2.46 1.55
N VAL A 114 -7.95 -3.14 1.98
CA VAL A 114 -8.69 -4.08 1.11
C VAL A 114 -9.28 -3.35 -0.09
N ARG A 115 -9.86 -2.16 0.12
CA ARG A 115 -10.45 -1.35 -0.96
C ARG A 115 -9.41 -0.92 -1.99
N TYR A 116 -8.26 -0.39 -1.57
CA TYR A 116 -7.21 0.03 -2.48
C TYR A 116 -6.51 -1.14 -3.15
N ALA A 117 -6.33 -2.28 -2.45
CA ALA A 117 -5.80 -3.50 -3.05
C ALA A 117 -6.73 -4.02 -4.18
N LYS A 118 -8.04 -4.08 -3.92
CA LYS A 118 -9.02 -4.41 -4.97
C LYS A 118 -8.98 -3.39 -6.12
N THR A 119 -8.89 -2.11 -5.82
CA THR A 119 -8.81 -1.06 -6.84
C THR A 119 -7.55 -1.21 -7.70
N ALA A 120 -6.40 -1.51 -7.10
CA ALA A 120 -5.14 -1.76 -7.79
C ALA A 120 -5.22 -3.01 -8.69
N HIS A 121 -5.83 -4.08 -8.18
CA HIS A 121 -6.11 -5.30 -8.96
C HIS A 121 -7.04 -5.02 -10.14
N ASP A 122 -8.16 -4.34 -9.91
CA ASP A 122 -9.13 -3.99 -10.97
C ASP A 122 -8.53 -3.02 -12.00
N MET A 123 -7.52 -2.24 -11.60
CA MET A 123 -6.74 -1.41 -12.53
C MET A 123 -5.70 -2.20 -13.33
N GLY A 124 -5.39 -3.45 -12.97
CA GLY A 124 -4.34 -4.25 -13.61
C GLY A 124 -2.96 -3.63 -13.44
N ILE A 125 -2.67 -3.01 -12.29
CA ILE A 125 -1.38 -2.31 -12.07
C ILE A 125 -0.22 -3.30 -12.17
N ALA A 126 -0.32 -4.47 -11.54
CA ALA A 126 0.71 -5.51 -11.59
C ALA A 126 0.95 -6.01 -13.03
N ASP A 127 -0.12 -6.22 -13.80
CA ASP A 127 -0.01 -6.66 -15.19
C ASP A 127 0.73 -5.62 -16.05
N ARG A 128 0.44 -4.32 -15.84
CA ARG A 128 1.13 -3.23 -16.54
C ARG A 128 2.61 -3.15 -16.18
N GLU A 129 2.97 -3.41 -14.91
CA GLU A 129 4.37 -3.45 -14.48
C GLU A 129 5.12 -4.61 -15.15
N ILE A 130 4.50 -5.79 -15.21
CA ILE A 130 5.04 -6.96 -15.91
C ILE A 130 5.19 -6.65 -17.41
N GLU A 131 4.15 -6.12 -18.06
CA GLU A 131 4.20 -5.75 -19.48
C GLU A 131 5.29 -4.71 -19.79
N LEU A 132 5.49 -3.75 -18.89
CA LEU A 132 6.57 -2.76 -19.02
C LEU A 132 7.94 -3.43 -18.90
N ALA A 133 8.14 -4.25 -17.88
CA ALA A 133 9.39 -4.99 -17.68
C ALA A 133 9.71 -5.90 -18.89
N GLU A 134 8.71 -6.61 -19.41
CA GLU A 134 8.86 -7.42 -20.61
C GLU A 134 9.20 -6.59 -21.85
N ARG A 135 8.56 -5.43 -22.06
CA ARG A 135 8.90 -4.54 -23.17
C ARG A 135 10.32 -4.03 -23.07
N GLN A 136 10.77 -3.68 -21.87
CA GLN A 136 12.15 -3.27 -21.62
C GLN A 136 13.13 -4.42 -21.90
N ALA A 137 12.84 -5.63 -21.41
CA ALA A 137 13.65 -6.82 -21.68
C ALA A 137 13.74 -7.11 -23.19
N ARG A 138 12.63 -7.03 -23.92
CA ARG A 138 12.61 -7.16 -25.39
C ARG A 138 13.45 -6.09 -26.09
N ALA A 139 13.34 -4.83 -25.66
CA ALA A 139 14.13 -3.74 -26.24
C ALA A 139 15.63 -3.95 -26.04
N VAL A 140 16.05 -4.37 -24.85
CA VAL A 140 17.45 -4.69 -24.53
C VAL A 140 17.94 -5.88 -25.38
N ALA A 141 17.13 -6.93 -25.50
CA ALA A 141 17.48 -8.10 -26.31
C ALA A 141 17.67 -7.76 -27.79
N VAL A 142 16.79 -6.93 -28.36
CA VAL A 142 16.92 -6.45 -29.76
C VAL A 142 18.16 -5.58 -29.93
N ALA A 143 18.42 -4.66 -29.00
CA ALA A 143 19.60 -3.80 -29.06
C ALA A 143 20.90 -4.62 -28.99
N LEU A 144 20.97 -5.58 -28.07
CA LEU A 144 22.11 -6.50 -27.96
C LEU A 144 22.27 -7.33 -29.23
N GLY A 145 21.19 -7.90 -29.76
CA GLY A 145 21.20 -8.65 -31.02
C GLY A 145 21.79 -7.82 -32.17
N THR A 146 21.33 -6.58 -32.30
CA THR A 146 21.81 -5.62 -33.32
C THR A 146 23.30 -5.32 -33.17
N VAL A 147 23.79 -5.10 -31.95
CA VAL A 147 25.23 -4.88 -31.69
C VAL A 147 26.03 -6.11 -32.08
N LEU A 148 25.55 -7.32 -31.76
CA LEU A 148 26.22 -8.56 -32.12
C LEU A 148 26.24 -8.79 -33.65
N ASP A 149 25.18 -8.39 -34.38
CA ASP A 149 25.16 -8.43 -35.85
C ASP A 149 26.21 -7.49 -36.45
N MET A 150 26.32 -6.26 -35.92
CA MET A 150 27.32 -5.29 -36.37
C MET A 150 28.76 -5.80 -36.17
N LEU A 151 29.00 -6.58 -35.13
CA LEU A 151 30.30 -7.18 -34.84
C LEU A 151 30.62 -8.38 -35.75
N SER A 152 29.70 -8.80 -36.63
CA SER A 152 29.89 -9.91 -37.58
C SER A 152 30.39 -11.20 -36.91
N LEU A 153 29.92 -11.48 -35.70
CA LEU A 153 30.32 -12.67 -34.96
C LEU A 153 29.76 -13.93 -35.63
N ASP A 154 30.57 -14.97 -35.68
CA ASP A 154 30.08 -16.31 -35.97
C ASP A 154 29.08 -16.78 -34.89
N ALA A 155 28.20 -17.72 -35.22
CA ALA A 155 27.13 -18.15 -34.33
C ALA A 155 27.65 -18.67 -32.97
N ALA A 156 28.79 -19.37 -32.97
CA ALA A 156 29.38 -19.93 -31.75
C ALA A 156 29.87 -18.84 -30.78
N ARG A 157 30.58 -17.82 -31.27
CA ARG A 157 31.01 -16.67 -30.46
C ARG A 157 29.85 -15.82 -29.98
N ARG A 158 28.76 -15.78 -30.74
CA ARG A 158 27.56 -15.04 -30.40
C ARG A 158 26.88 -15.63 -29.17
N ASP A 159 26.75 -16.95 -29.13
CA ASP A 159 26.19 -17.68 -27.99
C ASP A 159 27.09 -17.52 -26.74
N GLU A 160 28.41 -17.62 -26.89
CA GLU A 160 29.37 -17.40 -25.79
C GLU A 160 29.26 -15.99 -25.19
N VAL A 161 29.13 -14.95 -26.03
CA VAL A 161 29.00 -13.56 -25.57
C VAL A 161 27.66 -13.33 -24.88
N GLN A 162 26.56 -13.91 -25.39
CA GLN A 162 25.25 -13.83 -24.74
C GLN A 162 25.26 -14.51 -23.37
N GLU A 163 25.85 -15.70 -23.26
CA GLU A 163 25.93 -16.45 -22.01
C GLU A 163 26.79 -15.70 -20.97
N ALA A 164 27.95 -15.16 -21.38
CA ALA A 164 28.81 -14.34 -20.53
C ALA A 164 28.10 -13.06 -20.04
N PHE A 165 27.36 -12.40 -20.93
CA PHE A 165 26.55 -11.23 -20.59
C PHE A 165 25.47 -11.57 -19.54
N MET A 166 24.70 -12.64 -19.77
CA MET A 166 23.63 -13.05 -18.86
C MET A 166 24.15 -13.53 -17.50
N LYS A 167 25.34 -14.13 -17.45
CA LYS A 167 26.02 -14.47 -16.20
C LYS A 167 26.38 -13.20 -15.40
N ARG A 168 27.00 -12.22 -16.07
CA ARG A 168 27.42 -10.97 -15.43
C ARG A 168 26.24 -10.09 -15.00
N LEU A 169 25.16 -10.10 -15.77
CA LEU A 169 23.91 -9.43 -15.40
C LEU A 169 23.30 -10.02 -14.13
N ARG A 170 23.29 -11.35 -14.00
CA ARG A 170 22.83 -12.02 -12.77
C ARG A 170 23.67 -11.65 -11.55
N GLU A 171 25.00 -11.66 -11.70
CA GLU A 171 25.93 -11.28 -10.64
C GLU A 171 25.68 -9.85 -10.12
N GLN A 172 25.32 -8.91 -10.99
CA GLN A 172 25.00 -7.53 -10.59
C GLN A 172 23.62 -7.36 -9.95
N VAL A 173 22.65 -8.23 -10.23
CA VAL A 173 21.29 -8.14 -9.68
C VAL A 173 21.19 -8.76 -8.27
N THR A 174 22.06 -9.72 -7.94
CA THR A 174 22.15 -10.32 -6.60
C THR A 174 23.15 -9.62 -5.65
N SER A 175 23.85 -8.61 -6.13
CA SER A 175 24.76 -7.74 -5.35
C SER A 175 24.03 -6.53 -4.79
#